data_AF-A0A9E5ENU2-F1
#
_entry.id   AF-A0A9E5ENU2-F1
#
_cell.length_a   1.000
_cell.length_b   1.000
_cell.length_c   1.000
_cell.angle_alpha   90.00
_cell.angle_beta   90.00
_cell.angle_gamma   90.00
#
_symmetry.space_group_name_H-M   'P 1'
#
loop_
_entity.id
_entity.type
_entity.pdbx_description
1 polymer ?
#
loop_
_entity_poly.entity_id
_entity_poly.type
_entity_poly.pdbx_seq_one_letter_code
_entity_poly.pdbx_strand_id
1 'polypeptide(L)'
;MNLARDQIIVERRYVAVFGTVSDESLNRLATALPENLRDTFARAVGLRRGSFDDPATLAANIRAGMVARKSIIDAGVLLSEPCTEFFVDTLGEASDDPSFDDLQSLIPTAIEKFGLDAVRLMAVQYSVALGGFRRLVNEDERFKIPSAAAVPAAPVRDDAAQEAKRAARKARRKR
;
A
#
# COMPACT_ATOMS: atom_id res chain seq x y z
N MET A 1 22.26 0.96 -3.94
CA MET A 1 20.87 0.92 -3.45
C MET A 1 20.69 2.11 -2.52
N ASN A 2 19.69 2.97 -2.74
CA ASN A 2 19.46 4.13 -1.87
C ASN A 2 18.24 3.80 -1.01
N LEU A 3 18.50 3.18 0.16
CA LEU A 3 17.45 2.65 1.03
C LEU A 3 16.34 3.67 1.32
N ALA A 4 16.70 4.95 1.52
CA ALA A 4 15.73 6.00 1.77
C ALA A 4 14.82 6.27 0.57
N ARG A 5 15.38 6.28 -0.65
CA ARG A 5 14.59 6.43 -1.87
C ARG A 5 13.67 5.23 -2.10
N ASP A 6 14.18 4.02 -1.89
CA ASP A 6 13.44 2.79 -2.12
C ASP A 6 12.27 2.68 -1.13
N GLN A 7 12.50 3.03 0.13
CA GLN A 7 11.45 3.10 1.15
C GLN A 7 10.33 4.10 0.78
N ILE A 8 10.69 5.29 0.30
CA ILE A 8 9.69 6.29 -0.15
C ILE A 8 8.85 5.75 -1.32
N ILE A 9 9.47 5.00 -2.24
CA ILE A 9 8.74 4.41 -3.38
C ILE A 9 7.76 3.34 -2.87
N VAL A 10 8.23 2.43 -2.01
CA VAL A 10 7.39 1.38 -1.42
C VAL A 10 6.24 1.97 -0.61
N GLU A 11 6.50 2.97 0.23
CA GLU A 11 5.48 3.65 1.03
C GLU A 11 4.37 4.25 0.14
N ARG A 12 4.75 4.99 -0.91
CA ARG A 12 3.79 5.57 -1.86
C ARG A 12 2.97 4.51 -2.58
N ARG A 13 3.61 3.40 -2.94
CA ARG A 13 2.95 2.26 -3.57
C ARG A 13 1.94 1.60 -2.64
N TYR A 14 2.28 1.41 -1.37
CA TYR A 14 1.34 0.92 -0.36
C TYR A 14 0.16 1.88 -0.16
N VAL A 15 0.41 3.20 -0.04
CA VAL A 15 -0.67 4.19 0.03
C VAL A 15 -1.66 4.03 -1.14
N ALA A 16 -1.14 3.90 -2.36
CA ALA A 16 -1.98 3.74 -3.55
C ALA A 16 -2.76 2.42 -3.55
N VAL A 17 -2.13 1.30 -3.18
CA VAL A 17 -2.80 -0.01 -3.09
C VAL A 17 -3.89 0.04 -2.02
N PHE A 18 -3.59 0.46 -0.80
CA PHE A 18 -4.57 0.57 0.28
C PHE A 18 -5.74 1.49 -0.05
N GLY A 19 -5.54 2.49 -0.92
CA GLY A 19 -6.61 3.35 -1.45
C GLY A 19 -7.63 2.62 -2.33
N THR A 20 -7.29 1.42 -2.84
CA THR A 20 -8.18 0.58 -3.67
C THR A 20 -8.74 -0.65 -2.95
N VAL A 21 -8.10 -1.07 -1.86
CA VAL A 21 -8.57 -2.20 -1.04
C VAL A 21 -9.92 -1.83 -0.43
N SER A 22 -10.95 -2.67 -0.61
CA SER A 22 -12.26 -2.45 0.02
C SER A 22 -12.22 -2.78 1.52
N ASP A 23 -13.17 -2.27 2.29
CA ASP A 23 -13.24 -2.58 3.72
C ASP A 23 -13.51 -4.07 3.98
N GLU A 24 -14.31 -4.72 3.13
CA GLU A 24 -14.51 -6.17 3.16
C GLU A 24 -13.20 -6.93 2.93
N SER A 25 -12.41 -6.51 1.93
CA SER A 25 -11.11 -7.14 1.64
C SER A 25 -10.12 -6.93 2.79
N LEU A 26 -10.05 -5.71 3.33
CA LEU A 26 -9.18 -5.38 4.45
C LEU A 26 -9.54 -6.18 5.71
N ASN A 27 -10.84 -6.33 6.00
CA ASN A 27 -11.32 -7.18 7.07
C ASN A 27 -10.90 -8.64 6.87
N ARG A 28 -11.11 -9.20 5.66
CA ARG A 28 -10.71 -10.57 5.35
C ARG A 28 -9.21 -10.79 5.52
N LEU A 29 -8.38 -9.87 5.02
CA LEU A 29 -6.92 -9.95 5.19
C LEU A 29 -6.54 -9.96 6.67
N ALA A 30 -7.09 -9.04 7.46
CA ALA A 30 -6.76 -8.91 8.87
C ALA A 30 -7.23 -10.11 9.72
N THR A 31 -8.40 -10.68 9.42
CA THR A 31 -8.92 -11.85 10.16
C THR A 31 -8.26 -13.16 9.72
N ALA A 32 -7.83 -13.27 8.46
CA ALA A 32 -7.11 -14.43 7.94
C ALA A 32 -5.68 -14.59 8.49
N LEU A 33 -5.13 -13.56 9.15
CA LEU A 33 -3.81 -13.64 9.76
C LEU A 33 -3.73 -14.77 10.82
N PRO A 34 -2.64 -15.55 10.85
CA PRO A 34 -2.29 -16.40 11.98
C PRO A 34 -2.26 -15.63 13.30
N GLU A 35 -2.54 -16.28 14.43
CA GLU A 35 -2.73 -15.62 15.73
C GLU A 35 -1.52 -14.74 16.14
N ASN A 36 -0.30 -15.24 15.95
CA ASN A 36 0.94 -14.51 16.22
C ASN A 36 1.09 -13.24 15.35
N LEU A 37 0.72 -13.32 14.07
CA LEU A 37 0.77 -12.18 13.16
C LEU A 37 -0.38 -11.20 13.40
N ARG A 38 -1.56 -11.71 13.77
CA ARG A 38 -2.74 -10.90 14.09
C ARG A 38 -2.47 -9.97 15.28
N ASP A 39 -1.85 -10.51 16.34
CA ASP A 39 -1.45 -9.73 17.51
C ASP A 39 -0.39 -8.67 17.17
N THR A 40 0.58 -9.03 16.34
CA THR A 40 1.64 -8.13 15.88
C THR A 40 1.06 -7.00 15.03
N PHE A 41 0.15 -7.34 14.11
CA PHE A 41 -0.58 -6.40 13.27
C PHE A 41 -1.43 -5.45 14.10
N ALA A 42 -2.22 -5.96 15.05
CA ALA A 42 -3.01 -5.11 15.95
C ALA A 42 -2.16 -4.09 16.71
N ARG A 43 -0.96 -4.48 17.17
CA ARG A 43 -0.03 -3.55 17.83
C ARG A 43 0.52 -2.52 16.86
N ALA A 44 0.92 -2.94 15.65
CA ALA A 44 1.48 -2.06 14.63
C ALA A 44 0.52 -0.93 14.24
N VAL A 45 -0.75 -1.27 13.98
CA VAL A 45 -1.79 -0.28 13.64
C VAL A 45 -2.51 0.31 14.87
N GLY A 46 -2.20 -0.14 16.07
CA GLY A 46 -2.77 0.41 17.32
C GLY A 46 -4.25 0.08 17.55
N LEU A 47 -4.70 -1.11 17.14
CA LEU A 47 -6.03 -1.61 17.43
C LEU A 47 -6.24 -1.84 18.92
N ARG A 48 -7.48 -1.67 19.37
CA ARG A 48 -7.87 -1.94 20.76
C ARG A 48 -8.15 -3.44 20.91
N ARG A 49 -8.13 -3.93 22.15
CA ARG A 49 -8.62 -5.28 22.46
C ARG A 49 -10.07 -5.40 21.99
N GLY A 50 -10.39 -6.52 21.35
CA GLY A 50 -11.71 -6.78 20.79
C GLY A 50 -12.01 -6.09 19.45
N SER A 51 -11.06 -5.35 18.85
CA SER A 51 -11.30 -4.75 17.52
C SER A 51 -11.61 -5.78 16.43
N PHE A 52 -11.09 -7.01 16.54
CA PHE A 52 -11.40 -8.10 15.60
C PHE A 52 -12.81 -8.68 15.78
N ASP A 53 -13.48 -8.41 16.90
CA ASP A 53 -14.82 -8.91 17.20
C ASP A 53 -15.91 -8.04 16.56
N ASP A 54 -15.55 -6.85 16.05
CA ASP A 54 -16.46 -5.92 15.39
C ASP A 54 -16.05 -5.66 13.93
N PRO A 55 -16.49 -6.51 12.98
CA PRO A 55 -16.15 -6.34 11.57
C PRO A 55 -16.70 -5.05 10.95
N ALA A 56 -17.73 -4.43 11.55
CA ALA A 56 -18.31 -3.19 11.01
C ALA A 56 -17.38 -1.99 11.19
N THR A 57 -16.49 -2.01 12.19
CA THR A 57 -15.55 -0.92 12.48
C THR A 57 -14.09 -1.28 12.24
N LEU A 58 -13.76 -2.56 12.09
CA LEU A 58 -12.38 -3.05 11.96
C LEU A 58 -11.60 -2.35 10.83
N ALA A 59 -12.09 -2.35 9.59
CA ALA A 59 -11.40 -1.72 8.46
C ALA A 59 -11.12 -0.22 8.69
N ALA A 60 -12.12 0.52 9.18
CA ALA A 60 -11.99 1.94 9.49
C ALA A 60 -10.91 2.17 10.58
N ASN A 61 -10.91 1.33 11.63
CA ASN A 61 -9.91 1.38 12.69
C ASN A 61 -8.51 1.05 12.19
N ILE A 62 -8.35 0.06 11.30
CA ILE A 62 -7.07 -0.28 10.66
C ILE A 62 -6.55 0.92 9.87
N ARG A 63 -7.39 1.53 9.01
CA ARG A 63 -6.99 2.69 8.20
C ARG A 63 -6.57 3.89 9.06
N ALA A 64 -7.37 4.21 10.07
CA ALA A 64 -7.05 5.28 11.02
C ALA A 64 -5.74 4.98 11.76
N GLY A 65 -5.54 3.73 12.16
CA GLY A 65 -4.34 3.21 12.79
C GLY A 65 -3.09 3.39 11.95
N MET A 66 -3.13 2.94 10.68
CA MET A 66 -2.03 3.07 9.72
C MET A 66 -1.54 4.51 9.59
N VAL A 67 -2.47 5.47 9.50
CA VAL A 67 -2.15 6.90 9.38
C VAL A 67 -1.59 7.44 10.69
N ALA A 68 -2.26 7.18 11.81
CA ALA A 68 -1.86 7.73 13.11
C ALA A 68 -0.49 7.21 13.58
N ARG A 69 -0.17 5.96 13.25
CA ARG A 69 1.08 5.29 13.64
C ARG A 69 2.18 5.39 12.59
N LYS A 70 1.88 5.91 11.39
CA LYS A 70 2.77 5.87 10.22
C LYS A 70 3.24 4.45 9.90
N SER A 71 2.35 3.47 10.08
CA SER A 71 2.65 2.04 10.00
C SER A 71 2.18 1.42 8.68
N ILE A 72 2.12 2.21 7.60
CA ILE A 72 1.55 1.72 6.33
C ILE A 72 2.42 0.66 5.67
N ILE A 73 3.75 0.78 5.83
CA ILE A 73 4.70 -0.25 5.38
C ILE A 73 4.51 -1.51 6.23
N ASP A 74 4.54 -1.39 7.57
CA ASP A 74 4.38 -2.53 8.47
C ASP A 74 3.06 -3.27 8.24
N ALA A 75 1.97 -2.51 8.06
CA ALA A 75 0.66 -3.08 7.74
C ALA A 75 0.67 -3.82 6.39
N GLY A 76 1.31 -3.23 5.37
CA GLY A 76 1.46 -3.85 4.05
C GLY A 76 2.19 -5.18 4.13
N VAL A 77 3.34 -5.20 4.80
CA VAL A 77 4.17 -6.41 5.01
C VAL A 77 3.39 -7.47 5.77
N LEU A 78 2.84 -7.13 6.94
CA LEU A 78 2.16 -8.10 7.81
C LEU A 78 0.90 -8.69 7.15
N LEU A 79 0.13 -7.89 6.42
CA LEU A 79 -1.08 -8.38 5.72
C LEU A 79 -0.75 -9.27 4.52
N SER A 80 0.44 -9.17 3.94
CA SER A 80 0.91 -10.03 2.85
C SER A 80 1.80 -11.18 3.29
N GLU A 81 2.14 -11.29 4.57
CA GLU A 81 3.10 -12.29 5.05
C GLU A 81 2.70 -13.73 4.71
N PRO A 82 1.44 -14.19 4.93
CA PRO A 82 1.06 -15.55 4.55
C PRO A 82 1.18 -15.82 3.03
N CYS A 83 0.97 -14.80 2.20
CA CYS A 83 1.19 -14.89 0.76
C CYS A 83 2.69 -14.98 0.44
N THR A 84 3.52 -14.22 1.16
CA THR A 84 4.98 -14.23 0.99
C THR A 84 5.55 -15.59 1.33
N GLU A 85 5.18 -16.16 2.49
CA GLU A 85 5.56 -17.51 2.90
C GLU A 85 5.21 -18.55 1.84
N PHE A 86 4.01 -18.47 1.26
CA PHE A 86 3.61 -19.37 0.17
C PHE A 86 4.53 -19.30 -1.05
N PHE A 87 4.93 -18.09 -1.48
CA PHE A 87 5.86 -17.95 -2.60
C PHE A 87 7.25 -18.47 -2.25
N VAL A 88 7.74 -18.17 -1.05
CA VAL A 88 9.05 -18.67 -0.56
C VAL A 88 9.07 -20.19 -0.53
N ASP A 89 8.07 -20.81 0.08
CA ASP A 89 7.98 -22.27 0.21
C ASP A 89 7.85 -22.96 -1.15
N THR A 90 7.08 -22.37 -2.08
CA THR A 90 6.81 -22.99 -3.38
C THR A 90 7.99 -22.82 -4.35
N LEU A 91 8.68 -21.68 -4.30
CA LEU A 91 9.82 -21.40 -5.19
C LEU A 91 11.15 -21.95 -4.66
N GLY A 92 11.27 -22.19 -3.35
CA GLY A 92 12.50 -22.66 -2.74
C GLY A 92 13.66 -21.70 -3.02
N GLU A 93 14.76 -22.22 -3.59
CA GLU A 93 15.93 -21.41 -3.95
C GLU A 93 15.62 -20.30 -4.96
N ALA A 94 14.61 -20.48 -5.83
CA ALA A 94 14.21 -19.45 -6.79
C ALA A 94 13.51 -18.24 -6.11
N SER A 95 13.15 -18.34 -4.83
CA SER A 95 12.51 -17.24 -4.10
C SER A 95 13.43 -16.04 -3.85
N ASP A 96 14.76 -16.23 -3.91
CA ASP A 96 15.74 -15.14 -3.72
C ASP A 96 15.77 -14.15 -4.90
N ASP A 97 15.55 -14.64 -6.12
CA ASP A 97 15.43 -13.81 -7.34
C ASP A 97 14.46 -14.46 -8.35
N PRO A 98 13.15 -14.44 -8.07
CA PRO A 98 12.17 -15.13 -8.90
C PRO A 98 12.01 -14.40 -10.24
N SER A 99 11.97 -15.18 -11.32
CA SER A 99 11.69 -14.64 -12.64
C SER A 99 10.23 -14.19 -12.75
N PHE A 100 9.93 -13.37 -13.77
CA PHE A 100 8.56 -12.97 -14.02
C PHE A 100 7.64 -14.17 -14.32
N ASP A 101 8.16 -15.19 -15.01
CA ASP A 101 7.41 -16.39 -15.37
C ASP A 101 7.13 -17.28 -14.15
N ASP A 102 8.10 -17.39 -13.24
CA ASP A 102 7.92 -18.08 -11.95
C ASP A 102 6.76 -17.43 -11.18
N LEU A 103 6.75 -16.10 -11.08
CA LEU A 103 5.68 -15.37 -10.41
C LEU A 103 4.33 -15.58 -11.11
N GLN A 104 4.26 -15.46 -12.43
CA GLN A 104 3.01 -15.64 -13.19
C GLN A 104 2.43 -17.05 -13.02
N SER A 105 3.27 -18.06 -12.87
CA SER A 105 2.82 -19.44 -12.65
C SER A 105 2.10 -19.63 -11.31
N LEU A 106 2.52 -18.91 -10.27
CA LEU A 106 1.98 -19.03 -8.90
C LEU A 106 0.85 -18.06 -8.59
N ILE A 107 0.80 -16.92 -9.27
CA ILE A 107 -0.20 -15.86 -9.05
C ILE A 107 -1.65 -16.39 -9.04
N PRO A 108 -2.10 -17.24 -9.98
CA PRO A 108 -3.48 -17.74 -9.96
C PRO A 108 -3.83 -18.45 -8.65
N THR A 109 -2.97 -19.36 -8.20
CA THR A 109 -3.15 -20.10 -6.94
C THR A 109 -3.04 -19.18 -5.73
N ALA A 110 -2.14 -18.20 -5.75
CA ALA A 110 -2.02 -17.23 -4.67
C ALA A 110 -3.26 -16.33 -4.54
N ILE A 111 -3.83 -15.89 -5.68
CA ILE A 111 -5.07 -15.09 -5.69
C ILE A 111 -6.23 -15.92 -5.14
N GLU A 112 -6.32 -17.20 -5.50
CA GLU A 112 -7.35 -18.10 -4.97
C GLU A 112 -7.23 -18.29 -3.45
N LYS A 113 -6.02 -18.47 -2.93
CA LYS A 113 -5.76 -18.71 -1.51
C LYS A 113 -5.88 -17.46 -0.63
N PHE A 114 -5.32 -16.35 -1.08
CA PHE A 114 -5.11 -15.16 -0.24
C PHE A 114 -5.89 -13.93 -0.72
N GLY A 115 -6.47 -13.99 -1.93
CA GLY A 115 -7.10 -12.85 -2.58
C GLY A 115 -6.10 -11.92 -3.28
N LEU A 116 -6.59 -11.18 -4.28
CA LEU A 116 -5.78 -10.28 -5.10
C LEU A 116 -5.03 -9.22 -4.28
N ASP A 117 -5.66 -8.67 -3.25
CA ASP A 117 -5.07 -7.58 -2.46
C ASP A 117 -3.86 -8.06 -1.64
N ALA A 118 -3.84 -9.28 -1.12
CA ALA A 118 -2.66 -9.86 -0.47
C ALA A 118 -1.48 -9.96 -1.46
N VAL A 119 -1.75 -10.48 -2.66
CA VAL A 119 -0.71 -10.64 -3.70
C VAL A 119 -0.21 -9.27 -4.18
N ARG A 120 -1.08 -8.26 -4.27
CA ARG A 120 -0.69 -6.87 -4.59
C ARG A 120 0.22 -6.28 -3.52
N LEU A 121 -0.12 -6.45 -2.24
CA LEU A 121 0.70 -5.96 -1.12
C LEU A 121 2.09 -6.63 -1.11
N MET A 122 2.17 -7.94 -1.34
CA MET A 122 3.43 -8.66 -1.50
C MET A 122 4.23 -8.12 -2.69
N ALA A 123 3.59 -7.95 -3.85
CA ALA A 123 4.27 -7.47 -5.04
C ALA A 123 4.88 -6.08 -4.84
N VAL A 124 4.20 -5.19 -4.11
CA VAL A 124 4.73 -3.87 -3.72
C VAL A 124 6.01 -4.01 -2.90
N GLN A 125 6.02 -4.88 -1.88
CA GLN A 125 7.15 -5.10 -0.97
C GLN A 125 8.47 -5.33 -1.72
N TYR A 126 8.43 -6.23 -2.71
CA TYR A 126 9.62 -6.68 -3.42
C TYR A 126 9.90 -5.92 -4.73
N SER A 127 8.97 -5.09 -5.20
CA SER A 127 9.05 -4.40 -6.50
C SER A 127 10.26 -3.47 -6.71
N VAL A 128 10.91 -3.02 -5.64
CA VAL A 128 12.12 -2.19 -5.72
C VAL A 128 13.39 -3.04 -5.74
N ALA A 129 13.38 -4.18 -5.06
CA ALA A 129 14.54 -5.06 -4.88
C ALA A 129 14.67 -6.09 -6.00
N LEU A 130 13.56 -6.70 -6.42
CA LEU A 130 13.56 -7.89 -7.27
C LEU A 130 12.99 -7.58 -8.66
N GLY A 131 13.69 -8.06 -9.70
CA GLY A 131 13.39 -7.75 -11.10
C GLY A 131 12.01 -8.27 -11.54
N GLY A 132 11.68 -9.51 -11.19
CA GLY A 132 10.38 -10.12 -11.50
C GLY A 132 9.21 -9.32 -10.93
N PHE A 133 9.27 -8.97 -9.65
CA PHE A 133 8.23 -8.16 -8.99
C PHE A 133 8.14 -6.74 -9.55
N ARG A 134 9.27 -6.13 -9.94
CA ARG A 134 9.28 -4.82 -10.61
C ARG A 134 8.51 -4.86 -11.93
N ARG A 135 8.72 -5.91 -12.75
CA ARG A 135 7.97 -6.11 -13.98
C ARG A 135 6.49 -6.36 -13.68
N LEU A 136 6.19 -7.18 -12.67
CA LEU A 136 4.81 -7.48 -12.27
C LEU A 136 3.99 -6.22 -11.97
N VAL A 137 4.49 -5.31 -11.14
CA VAL A 137 3.74 -4.08 -10.78
C VAL A 137 3.63 -3.05 -11.93
N ASN A 138 4.42 -3.20 -12.99
CA ASN A 138 4.48 -2.25 -14.11
C ASN A 138 3.76 -2.78 -15.37
N GLU A 139 3.83 -4.09 -15.65
CA GLU A 139 3.36 -4.72 -16.88
C GLU A 139 2.02 -5.45 -16.70
N ASP A 140 1.72 -5.97 -15.51
CA ASP A 140 0.48 -6.72 -15.27
C ASP A 140 -0.64 -5.78 -14.78
N GLU A 141 -1.70 -5.65 -15.57
CA GLU A 141 -2.83 -4.77 -15.26
C GLU A 141 -3.53 -5.13 -13.93
N ARG A 142 -3.45 -6.38 -13.48
CA ARG A 142 -3.99 -6.77 -12.15
C ARG A 142 -3.17 -6.15 -11.02
N PHE A 143 -1.89 -5.89 -11.22
CA PHE A 143 -0.97 -5.38 -10.19
C PHE A 143 -0.60 -3.92 -10.39
N LYS A 144 -1.09 -3.32 -11.46
CA LYS A 144 -0.85 -1.92 -11.79
C LYS A 144 -1.30 -1.04 -10.64
N ILE A 145 -0.30 -0.45 -10.00
CA ILE A 145 -0.51 0.43 -8.86
C ILE A 145 -1.11 1.71 -9.45
N PRO A 146 -2.30 2.13 -9.01
CA PRO A 146 -2.84 3.39 -9.44
C PRO A 146 -1.79 4.46 -9.17
N SER A 147 -1.36 5.17 -10.21
CA SER A 147 -0.58 6.38 -9.99
C SER A 147 -1.43 7.23 -9.06
N ALA A 148 -0.96 7.42 -7.82
CA ALA A 148 -1.73 7.97 -6.72
C ALA A 148 -2.65 9.04 -7.27
N ALA A 149 -3.97 8.83 -7.13
CA ALA A 149 -4.98 9.77 -7.61
C ALA A 149 -4.44 11.16 -7.35
N ALA A 150 -4.29 11.94 -8.43
CA ALA A 150 -3.78 13.29 -8.35
C ALA A 150 -4.40 13.92 -7.11
N VAL A 151 -3.54 14.35 -6.18
CA VAL A 151 -3.95 15.26 -5.10
C VAL A 151 -4.94 16.22 -5.76
N PRO A 152 -6.21 16.33 -5.29
CA PRO A 152 -7.22 17.11 -6.00
C PRO A 152 -6.55 18.42 -6.37
N ALA A 153 -6.51 18.70 -7.68
CA ALA A 153 -5.71 19.76 -8.23
C ALA A 153 -5.87 20.98 -7.31
N ALA A 154 -4.74 21.50 -6.80
CA ALA A 154 -4.76 22.76 -6.09
C ALA A 154 -5.66 23.71 -6.90
N PRO A 155 -6.64 24.38 -6.25
CA PRO A 155 -7.63 25.17 -6.97
C PRO A 155 -6.88 26.02 -7.99
N VAL A 156 -7.28 25.88 -9.26
CA VAL A 156 -6.65 26.54 -10.40
C VAL A 156 -6.30 27.95 -9.95
N ARG A 157 -5.00 28.26 -9.90
CA ARG A 157 -4.57 29.60 -9.57
C ARG A 157 -5.15 30.49 -10.65
N ASP A 158 -6.20 31.20 -10.29
CA ASP A 158 -6.78 32.24 -11.11
C ASP A 158 -5.74 33.38 -11.15
N ASP A 159 -4.89 33.36 -12.18
CA ASP A 159 -3.76 34.29 -12.31
C ASP A 159 -4.22 35.75 -12.27
N ALA A 160 -5.45 36.01 -12.74
CA ALA A 160 -6.13 37.30 -12.63
C ALA A 160 -6.36 37.74 -11.16
N ALA A 161 -6.73 36.81 -10.28
CA ALA A 161 -6.93 37.10 -8.86
C ALA A 161 -5.61 37.32 -8.11
N GLN A 162 -4.53 36.64 -8.51
CA GLN A 162 -3.18 36.85 -7.97
C GLN A 162 -2.59 38.20 -8.40
N GLU A 163 -2.81 38.61 -9.64
CA GLU A 163 -2.32 39.88 -10.17
C GLU A 163 -3.05 41.07 -9.53
N ALA A 164 -4.36 40.98 -9.34
CA ALA A 164 -5.14 41.98 -8.59
C ALA A 164 -4.63 42.13 -7.13
N LYS A 165 -4.27 41.02 -6.47
CA LYS A 165 -3.73 41.04 -5.10
C LYS A 165 -2.32 41.64 -5.03
N ARG A 166 -1.49 41.45 -6.07
CA ARG A 166 -0.16 42.07 -6.21
C ARG A 166 -0.26 43.56 -6.51
N ALA A 167 -1.20 43.98 -7.36
CA ALA A 167 -1.47 45.39 -7.65
C ALA A 167 -1.96 46.14 -6.39
N ALA A 168 -2.87 45.55 -5.61
CA ALA A 168 -3.36 46.12 -4.36
C ALA A 168 -2.25 46.30 -3.31
N ARG A 169 -1.31 45.35 -3.20
CA ARG A 169 -0.13 45.48 -2.32
C ARG A 169 0.85 46.56 -2.80
N LYS A 170 1.03 46.71 -4.12
CA LYS A 170 1.93 47.74 -4.70
C LYS A 170 1.36 49.16 -4.51
N ALA A 171 0.04 49.33 -4.59
CA ALA A 171 -0.63 50.60 -4.33
C ALA A 171 -0.55 51.03 -2.85
N ARG A 172 -0.66 50.07 -1.91
CA ARG A 172 -0.56 50.36 -0.47
C ARG A 172 0.86 50.71 0.00
N ARG A 173 1.89 50.33 -0.78
CA ARG A 173 3.31 50.62 -0.48
C ARG A 173 3.81 51.93 -1.11
N LYS A 174 2.96 52.61 -1.90
CA LYS A 174 3.23 53.91 -2.56
C LYS A 174 2.40 55.06 -1.98
N ARG A 175 1.70 54.83 -0.87
CA ARG A 175 1.10 55.85 -0.02
C ARG A 175 1.92 56.03 1.25
#